data_AF-A0A177FKP8-F1
#
_entry.id   AF-A0A177FKP8-F1
#
_cell.length_a   1.000
_cell.length_b   1.000
_cell.length_c   1.000
_cell.angle_alpha   90.00
_cell.angle_beta   90.00
_cell.angle_gamma   90.00
#
_symmetry.space_group_name_H-M   'P 1'
#
loop_
_entity.id
_entity.type
_entity.pdbx_description
1 polymer ?
#
loop_
_entity_poly.entity_id
_entity_poly.type
_entity_poly.pdbx_seq_one_letter_code
_entity_poly.pdbx_strand_id
1 'polypeptide(L)'
;MAPARSQIIHAPSDEVPRGVKSVFLAGTTGKVDNTTDWREALCTSLRDTPITIYNPYRADWDGSWREDVDFAPYRKQVEWELEKQDQADIIVFFFHPATQAPVSLLELGLCARAPGKAVVACPEGYWKRGNVQIVCNRFGVEMVDTVEGLKQAIMNKLPIGS
;
A
#
# COMPACT_ATOMS: atom_id res chain seq x y z
N MET A 1 -23.34 -1.39 -19.47
CA MET A 1 -22.94 -1.89 -18.14
C MET A 1 -22.47 -0.70 -17.33
N ALA A 2 -22.84 -0.60 -16.05
CA ALA A 2 -22.23 0.40 -15.17
C ALA A 2 -20.72 0.11 -15.09
N PRO A 3 -19.84 1.14 -15.09
CA PRO A 3 -18.42 0.90 -14.90
C PRO A 3 -18.20 0.18 -13.57
N ALA A 4 -17.38 -0.87 -13.59
CA ALA A 4 -17.01 -1.59 -12.39
C ALA A 4 -16.28 -0.63 -11.45
N ARG A 5 -16.81 -0.47 -10.23
CA ARG A 5 -16.22 0.41 -9.20
C ARG A 5 -15.25 -0.36 -8.33
N SER A 6 -14.25 0.33 -7.82
CA SER A 6 -13.31 -0.27 -6.88
C SER A 6 -14.01 -0.61 -5.56
N GLN A 7 -13.60 -1.71 -4.93
CA GLN A 7 -13.94 -2.03 -3.54
C GLN A 7 -12.79 -1.61 -2.64
N ILE A 8 -13.08 -0.98 -1.50
CA ILE A 8 -12.07 -0.70 -0.47
C ILE A 8 -12.41 -1.56 0.74
N ILE A 9 -11.43 -2.34 1.22
CA ILE A 9 -11.52 -3.16 2.42
C ILE A 9 -10.54 -2.57 3.44
N HIS A 10 -11.08 -2.01 4.51
CA HIS A 10 -10.29 -1.44 5.60
C HIS A 10 -9.88 -2.52 6.60
N ALA A 11 -8.69 -2.38 7.18
CA ALA A 11 -8.29 -3.24 8.29
C ALA A 11 -9.26 -3.08 9.49
N PRO A 12 -9.55 -4.16 10.23
CA PRO A 12 -9.16 -5.54 10.00
C PRO A 12 -10.31 -6.37 9.40
N SER A 13 -11.01 -5.86 8.38
CA SER A 13 -12.15 -6.52 7.73
C SER A 13 -11.70 -7.71 6.88
N ASP A 14 -12.48 -8.80 6.91
CA ASP A 14 -12.29 -10.01 6.10
C ASP A 14 -13.35 -10.13 4.99
N GLU A 15 -13.89 -9.00 4.54
CA GLU A 15 -14.72 -8.97 3.34
C GLU A 15 -14.05 -9.68 2.17
N VAL A 16 -14.85 -10.40 1.38
CA VAL A 16 -14.34 -11.12 0.20
C VAL A 16 -13.98 -10.09 -0.89
N PRO A 17 -12.77 -10.17 -1.48
CA PRO A 17 -12.39 -9.32 -2.60
C PRO A 17 -13.23 -9.64 -3.84
N ARG A 18 -13.69 -8.60 -4.55
CA ARG A 18 -14.54 -8.72 -5.75
C ARG A 18 -13.91 -8.11 -7.00
N GLY A 19 -12.75 -7.46 -6.88
CA GLY A 19 -12.01 -6.92 -8.02
C GLY A 19 -11.34 -8.01 -8.85
N VAL A 20 -11.07 -7.70 -10.12
CA VAL A 20 -10.27 -8.57 -11.01
C VAL A 20 -8.79 -8.60 -10.61
N LYS A 21 -8.37 -7.58 -9.85
CA LYS A 21 -7.05 -7.44 -9.23
C LYS A 21 -7.20 -6.85 -7.84
N SER A 22 -6.25 -7.17 -6.97
CA SER A 22 -6.18 -6.68 -5.61
C SER A 22 -4.90 -5.86 -5.38
N VAL A 23 -5.02 -4.76 -4.64
CA VAL A 23 -3.93 -3.83 -4.32
C VAL A 23 -3.85 -3.61 -2.82
N PHE A 24 -2.70 -3.83 -2.20
CA PHE A 24 -2.45 -3.46 -0.80
C PHE A 24 -1.72 -2.12 -0.70
N LEU A 25 -2.17 -1.25 0.22
CA LEU A 25 -1.59 0.08 0.45
C LEU A 25 -0.59 0.07 1.62
N ALA A 26 0.68 -0.23 1.36
CA ALA A 26 1.76 -0.12 2.35
C ALA A 26 2.41 1.27 2.36
N GLY A 27 3.11 1.61 3.44
CA GLY A 27 3.88 2.85 3.56
C GLY A 27 3.41 3.78 4.68
N THR A 28 3.60 5.07 4.47
CA THR A 28 3.28 6.12 5.45
C THR A 28 1.82 6.04 5.91
N THR A 29 1.60 5.67 7.17
CA THR A 29 0.26 5.65 7.79
C THR A 29 -0.06 6.88 8.61
N GLY A 30 0.97 7.54 9.15
CA GLY A 30 0.85 8.75 9.94
C GLY A 30 0.35 9.94 9.12
N LYS A 31 -0.50 10.77 9.73
CA LYS A 31 -0.98 12.01 9.12
C LYS A 31 0.20 12.97 8.92
N VAL A 32 0.31 13.51 7.71
CA VAL A 32 1.23 14.60 7.41
C VAL A 32 0.42 15.88 7.30
N ASP A 33 0.72 16.86 8.15
CA ASP A 33 -0.05 18.10 8.23
C ASP A 33 -0.10 18.84 6.88
N ASN A 34 -1.24 19.48 6.62
CA ASN A 34 -1.51 20.28 5.44
C ASN A 34 -1.38 19.54 4.10
N THR A 35 -1.44 18.20 4.11
CA THR A 35 -1.47 17.37 2.91
C THR A 35 -2.69 16.45 2.91
N THR A 36 -3.23 16.17 1.73
CA THR A 36 -4.26 15.13 1.57
C THR A 36 -3.66 13.76 1.85
N ASP A 37 -4.38 12.89 2.55
CA ASP A 37 -3.95 11.51 2.77
C ASP A 37 -3.75 10.83 1.40
N TRP A 38 -2.55 10.32 1.15
CA TRP A 38 -2.20 9.71 -0.12
C TRP A 38 -3.05 8.47 -0.44
N ARG A 39 -3.52 7.75 0.59
CA ARG A 39 -4.42 6.60 0.45
C ARG A 39 -5.78 7.05 -0.05
N GLU A 40 -6.33 8.11 0.55
CA GLU A 40 -7.59 8.70 0.10
C GLU A 40 -7.48 9.21 -1.34
N ALA A 41 -6.38 9.91 -1.66
CA ALA A 41 -6.12 10.41 -3.01
C ALA A 41 -6.02 9.25 -4.03
N LEU A 42 -5.25 8.20 -3.71
CA LEU A 42 -5.09 7.05 -4.59
C LEU A 42 -6.40 6.27 -4.77
N CYS A 43 -7.10 5.95 -3.68
CA CYS A 43 -8.41 5.30 -3.71
C CYS A 43 -9.41 6.09 -4.55
N THR A 44 -9.47 7.42 -4.37
CA THR A 44 -10.35 8.29 -5.14
C THR A 44 -10.02 8.24 -6.64
N SER A 45 -8.72 8.24 -6.98
CA SER A 45 -8.27 8.21 -8.37
C SER A 45 -8.52 6.87 -9.08
N LEU A 46 -8.72 5.79 -8.30
CA LEU A 46 -8.97 4.42 -8.80
C LEU A 46 -10.44 4.00 -8.68
N ARG A 47 -11.33 4.89 -8.24
CA ARG A 47 -12.73 4.57 -7.90
C ARG A 47 -13.53 3.89 -9.01
N ASP A 48 -13.19 4.17 -10.27
CA ASP A 48 -13.88 3.70 -11.47
C ASP A 48 -13.16 2.50 -12.13
N THR A 49 -12.31 1.81 -11.36
CA THR A 49 -11.54 0.63 -11.81
C THR A 49 -12.05 -0.65 -11.13
N PRO A 50 -11.97 -1.82 -11.78
CA PRO A 50 -12.49 -3.09 -11.26
C PRO A 50 -11.56 -3.75 -10.23
N ILE A 51 -11.00 -3.01 -9.26
CA ILE A 51 -10.03 -3.54 -8.29
C ILE A 51 -10.58 -3.64 -6.88
N THR A 52 -9.96 -4.48 -6.05
CA THR A 52 -10.11 -4.42 -4.59
C THR A 52 -8.86 -3.78 -3.99
N ILE A 53 -9.05 -2.81 -3.10
CA ILE A 53 -7.97 -2.12 -2.40
C ILE A 53 -8.02 -2.51 -0.92
N TYR A 54 -6.95 -3.12 -0.41
CA TYR A 54 -6.74 -3.34 1.01
C TYR A 54 -6.07 -2.11 1.62
N ASN A 55 -6.79 -1.41 2.49
CA ASN A 55 -6.31 -0.20 3.15
C ASN A 55 -6.04 -0.50 4.64
N PRO A 56 -4.78 -0.49 5.10
CA PRO A 56 -4.45 -0.81 6.49
C PRO A 56 -4.86 0.27 7.48
N TYR A 57 -5.32 1.44 7.01
CA TYR A 57 -5.76 2.51 7.90
C TYR A 57 -6.89 2.08 8.84
N ARG A 58 -6.69 2.33 10.13
CA ARG A 58 -7.66 2.13 11.20
C ARG A 58 -8.00 3.44 11.87
N ALA A 59 -9.28 3.80 11.84
CA ALA A 59 -9.78 5.00 12.49
C ALA A 59 -9.83 4.87 14.03
N ASP A 60 -9.82 3.64 14.56
CA ASP A 60 -9.83 3.32 15.98
C ASP A 60 -8.43 3.10 16.56
N TRP A 61 -7.37 3.30 15.76
CA TRP A 61 -6.01 3.27 16.26
C TRP A 61 -5.71 4.53 17.08
N ASP A 62 -5.28 4.34 18.32
CA ASP A 62 -4.90 5.43 19.21
C ASP A 62 -3.57 5.16 19.94
N GLY A 63 -3.07 6.15 20.67
CA GLY A 63 -1.80 6.07 21.39
C GLY A 63 -1.78 5.10 22.59
N SER A 64 -2.91 4.45 22.92
CA SER A 64 -2.95 3.45 23.99
C SER A 64 -2.49 2.06 23.52
N TRP A 65 -2.40 1.86 22.20
CA TRP A 65 -2.01 0.58 21.63
C TRP A 65 -0.53 0.32 21.83
N ARG A 66 -0.23 -0.83 22.43
CA ARG A 66 1.15 -1.28 22.64
C ARG A 66 1.60 -2.10 21.43
N GLU A 67 2.77 -1.77 20.89
CA GLU A 67 3.43 -2.55 19.85
C GLU A 67 4.06 -3.81 20.45
N ASP A 68 3.19 -4.75 20.82
CA ASP A 68 3.52 -5.97 21.55
C ASP A 68 2.68 -7.13 21.01
N VAL A 69 3.31 -8.28 20.75
CA VAL A 69 2.63 -9.48 20.23
C VAL A 69 1.51 -9.97 21.15
N ASP A 70 1.63 -9.73 22.46
CA ASP A 70 0.61 -10.12 23.44
C ASP A 70 -0.55 -9.11 23.50
N PHE A 71 -0.45 -7.96 22.84
CA PHE A 71 -1.54 -7.00 22.73
C PHE A 71 -2.42 -7.30 21.51
N ALA A 72 -3.54 -7.98 21.77
CA ALA A 72 -4.40 -8.54 20.72
C ALA A 72 -4.83 -7.56 19.59
N PRO A 73 -5.19 -6.28 19.86
CA PRO A 73 -5.53 -5.35 18.79
C PRO A 73 -4.36 -5.05 17.83
N TYR A 74 -3.15 -4.88 18.38
CA TYR A 74 -1.93 -4.67 17.61
C TYR A 74 -1.56 -5.93 16.82
N ARG A 75 -1.54 -7.09 17.49
CA ARG A 75 -1.25 -8.37 16.82
C ARG A 75 -2.22 -8.63 15.66
N LYS A 76 -3.52 -8.40 15.87
CA LYS A 76 -4.53 -8.55 14.82
C LYS A 76 -4.29 -7.61 13.63
N GLN A 77 -3.83 -6.39 13.87
CA GLN A 77 -3.46 -5.47 12.79
C GLN A 77 -2.30 -6.03 11.97
N VAL A 78 -1.20 -6.38 12.63
CA VAL A 78 0.02 -6.84 11.95
C VAL A 78 -0.23 -8.16 11.19
N GLU A 79 -0.97 -9.10 11.79
CA GLU A 79 -1.35 -10.36 11.13
C GLU A 79 -2.23 -10.09 9.91
N TRP A 80 -3.20 -9.17 10.00
CA TRP A 80 -4.04 -8.79 8.87
C TRP A 80 -3.23 -8.14 7.74
N GLU A 81 -2.29 -7.24 8.06
CA GLU A 81 -1.43 -6.59 7.08
C GLU A 81 -0.57 -7.60 6.32
N LEU A 82 0.05 -8.55 7.02
CA LEU A 82 0.84 -9.61 6.41
C LEU A 82 -0.02 -10.52 5.52
N GLU A 83 -1.20 -10.94 6.01
CA GLU A 83 -2.12 -11.78 5.24
C GLU A 83 -2.59 -11.09 3.94
N LYS A 84 -3.00 -9.83 4.02
CA LYS A 84 -3.48 -9.10 2.83
C LYS A 84 -2.34 -8.74 1.88
N GLN A 85 -1.11 -8.53 2.35
CA GLN A 85 0.07 -8.42 1.49
C GLN A 85 0.37 -9.72 0.75
N ASP A 86 0.23 -10.86 1.40
CA ASP A 86 0.40 -12.17 0.76
C ASP A 86 -0.66 -12.42 -0.31
N GLN A 87 -1.92 -12.10 -0.02
CA GLN A 87 -3.05 -12.27 -0.94
C GLN A 87 -3.07 -11.27 -2.10
N ALA A 88 -2.56 -10.05 -1.91
CA ALA A 88 -2.63 -9.01 -2.92
C ALA A 88 -1.84 -9.35 -4.19
N ASP A 89 -2.42 -9.02 -5.35
CA ASP A 89 -1.72 -9.09 -6.64
C ASP A 89 -0.60 -8.04 -6.73
N ILE A 90 -0.85 -6.85 -6.16
CA ILE A 90 0.07 -5.71 -6.18
C ILE A 90 0.16 -5.13 -4.76
N ILE A 91 1.37 -4.85 -4.31
CA ILE A 91 1.64 -4.08 -3.10
C ILE A 91 2.22 -2.73 -3.53
N VAL A 92 1.56 -1.64 -3.17
CA VAL A 92 2.14 -0.30 -3.35
C VAL A 92 2.75 0.19 -2.06
N PHE A 93 3.92 0.80 -2.15
CA PHE A 93 4.60 1.42 -1.02
C PHE A 93 4.69 2.92 -1.25
N PHE A 94 4.14 3.73 -0.35
CA PHE A 94 4.36 5.17 -0.37
C PHE A 94 5.22 5.63 0.80
N PHE A 95 6.42 6.14 0.51
CA PHE A 95 7.37 6.64 1.50
C PHE A 95 7.38 8.17 1.51
N HIS A 96 6.54 8.81 2.32
CA HIS A 96 6.48 10.28 2.39
C HIS A 96 7.79 10.85 2.98
N PRO A 97 8.37 11.95 2.43
CA PRO A 97 9.58 12.59 2.96
C PRO A 97 9.51 13.10 4.42
N ALA A 98 8.31 13.16 4.99
CA ALA A 98 8.04 13.73 6.31
C ALA A 98 7.90 12.64 7.38
N THR A 99 7.91 11.36 6.99
CA THR A 99 7.79 10.24 7.92
C THR A 99 8.88 9.20 7.66
N GLN A 100 9.14 8.35 8.64
CA GLN A 100 10.18 7.33 8.51
C GLN A 100 9.65 6.02 7.92
N ALA A 101 8.39 5.66 8.18
CA ALA A 101 7.74 4.41 7.75
C ALA A 101 8.66 3.16 7.87
N PRO A 102 9.27 2.90 9.04
CA PRO A 102 10.27 1.84 9.18
C PRO A 102 9.70 0.44 8.97
N VAL A 103 8.47 0.18 9.42
CA VAL A 103 7.79 -1.11 9.19
C VAL A 103 7.65 -1.38 7.70
N SER A 104 7.32 -0.37 6.90
CA SER A 104 7.20 -0.54 5.45
C SER A 104 8.50 -0.77 4.71
N LEU A 105 9.66 -0.48 5.32
CA LEU A 105 10.94 -0.96 4.80
C LEU A 105 11.11 -2.47 5.01
N LEU A 106 10.61 -3.02 6.12
CA LEU A 106 10.58 -4.47 6.37
C LEU A 106 9.66 -5.17 5.36
N GLU A 107 8.44 -4.64 5.19
CA GLU A 107 7.44 -5.13 4.25
C GLU A 107 7.95 -5.13 2.80
N LEU A 108 8.61 -4.05 2.36
CA LEU A 108 9.27 -4.01 1.06
C LEU A 108 10.33 -5.12 0.94
N GLY A 109 11.11 -5.35 1.99
CA GLY A 109 12.09 -6.44 2.03
C GLY A 109 11.48 -7.83 1.85
N LEU A 110 10.27 -8.07 2.39
CA LEU A 110 9.55 -9.34 2.28
C LEU A 110 9.11 -9.64 0.84
N CYS A 111 8.64 -8.63 0.10
CA CYS A 111 8.06 -8.83 -1.22
C CYS A 111 8.96 -8.42 -2.40
N ALA A 112 10.05 -7.66 -2.19
CA ALA A 112 10.88 -7.12 -3.27
C ALA A 112 11.45 -8.18 -4.22
N ARG A 113 11.63 -9.42 -3.76
CA ARG A 113 12.17 -10.51 -4.58
C ARG A 113 11.11 -11.17 -5.48
N ALA A 114 9.82 -10.92 -5.26
CA ALA A 114 8.74 -11.43 -6.09
C ALA A 114 8.54 -10.51 -7.31
N PRO A 115 8.89 -10.95 -8.54
CA PRO A 115 8.84 -10.09 -9.71
C PRO A 115 7.44 -9.53 -9.94
N GLY A 116 7.35 -8.22 -10.16
CA GLY A 116 6.10 -7.54 -10.51
C GLY A 116 5.09 -7.33 -9.38
N LYS A 117 5.33 -7.89 -8.17
CA LYS A 117 4.42 -7.81 -7.01
C LYS A 117 4.44 -6.43 -6.34
N ALA A 118 5.54 -5.69 -6.39
CA ALA A 118 5.66 -4.40 -5.73
C ALA A 118 5.75 -3.22 -6.72
N VAL A 119 5.22 -2.07 -6.30
CA VAL A 119 5.47 -0.74 -6.89
C VAL A 119 5.77 0.24 -5.76
N VAL A 120 6.80 1.06 -5.91
CA VAL A 120 7.23 1.99 -4.87
C VAL A 120 7.08 3.42 -5.34
N ALA A 121 6.36 4.25 -4.59
CA ALA A 121 6.48 5.68 -4.65
C ALA A 121 7.31 6.16 -3.47
N CYS A 122 8.47 6.70 -3.78
CA CYS A 122 9.35 7.31 -2.80
C CYS A 122 9.74 8.63 -3.43
N PRO A 123 9.19 9.78 -3.01
CA PRO A 123 9.59 11.09 -3.50
C PRO A 123 10.99 11.49 -3.00
N GLU A 124 11.57 12.54 -3.59
CA GLU A 124 12.82 13.11 -3.07
C GLU A 124 12.67 13.57 -1.62
N GLY A 125 13.73 13.42 -0.82
CA GLY A 125 13.75 13.81 0.59
C GLY A 125 13.40 12.70 1.59
N TYR A 126 12.87 11.54 1.17
CA TYR A 126 12.73 10.41 2.09
C TYR A 126 14.10 9.95 2.61
N TRP A 127 14.23 9.85 3.94
CA TRP A 127 15.51 9.69 4.62
C TRP A 127 16.31 8.43 4.25
N LYS A 128 15.63 7.37 3.78
CA LYS A 128 16.25 6.13 3.26
C LYS A 128 16.08 5.95 1.74
N ARG A 129 15.75 7.01 1.00
CA ARG A 129 15.54 6.95 -0.46
C ARG A 129 16.65 6.19 -1.20
N GLY A 130 17.92 6.46 -0.91
CA GLY A 130 19.03 5.75 -1.56
C GLY A 130 19.02 4.23 -1.35
N ASN A 131 18.61 3.76 -0.17
CA ASN A 131 18.47 2.31 0.09
C ASN A 131 17.30 1.73 -0.68
N VAL A 132 16.15 2.44 -0.69
CA VAL A 132 14.97 2.05 -1.46
C VAL A 132 15.30 1.97 -2.95
N GLN A 133 16.00 2.96 -3.51
CA GLN A 133 16.46 2.96 -4.91
C GLN A 133 17.35 1.76 -5.23
N ILE A 134 18.34 1.46 -4.38
CA ILE A 134 19.23 0.32 -4.60
C ILE A 134 18.46 -1.01 -4.59
N VAL A 135 17.54 -1.19 -3.63
CA VAL A 135 16.68 -2.38 -3.55
C VAL A 135 15.80 -2.49 -4.80
N CYS A 136 15.15 -1.40 -5.19
CA CYS A 136 14.26 -1.39 -6.35
C CYS A 136 15.03 -1.72 -7.64
N ASN A 137 16.18 -1.08 -7.86
CA ASN A 137 17.04 -1.35 -9.01
C ASN A 137 17.57 -2.80 -9.01
N ARG A 138 17.98 -3.31 -7.84
CA ARG A 138 18.52 -4.67 -7.72
C ARG A 138 17.50 -5.76 -8.07
N PHE A 139 16.25 -5.57 -7.67
CA PHE A 139 15.20 -6.57 -7.85
C PHE A 139 14.19 -6.25 -8.95
N GLY A 140 14.40 -5.17 -9.71
CA GLY A 140 13.50 -4.75 -10.79
C GLY A 140 12.12 -4.29 -10.30
N VAL A 141 12.05 -3.70 -9.09
CA VAL A 141 10.82 -3.10 -8.58
C VAL A 141 10.65 -1.72 -9.22
N GLU A 142 9.47 -1.48 -9.79
CA GLU A 142 9.12 -0.19 -10.38
C GLU A 142 9.08 0.88 -9.29
N MET A 143 9.84 1.97 -9.47
CA MET A 143 9.89 3.09 -8.55
C MET A 143 9.51 4.39 -9.26
N VAL A 144 8.60 5.15 -8.64
CA VAL A 144 8.09 6.45 -9.08
C VAL A 144 8.25 7.47 -7.96
N ASP A 145 8.01 8.75 -8.26
CA ASP A 145 8.16 9.83 -7.28
C ASP A 145 6.81 10.37 -6.74
N THR A 146 5.67 9.91 -7.25
CA THR A 146 4.36 10.51 -6.93
C THR A 146 3.23 9.48 -6.78
N VAL A 147 2.15 9.88 -6.11
CA VAL A 147 0.90 9.10 -5.99
C VAL A 147 0.25 8.88 -7.36
N GLU A 148 0.31 9.86 -8.26
CA GLU A 148 -0.16 9.68 -9.64
C GLU A 148 0.69 8.63 -10.37
N GLY A 149 1.99 8.59 -10.12
CA GLY A 149 2.86 7.51 -10.60
C GLY A 149 2.40 6.13 -10.14
N LEU A 150 2.00 5.98 -8.86
CA LEU A 150 1.45 4.70 -8.36
C LEU A 150 0.20 4.30 -9.12
N LYS A 151 -0.72 5.24 -9.31
CA LYS A 151 -1.96 4.99 -10.06
C LYS A 151 -1.65 4.52 -11.48
N GLN A 152 -0.75 5.19 -12.20
CA GLN A 152 -0.39 4.78 -13.57
C GLN A 152 0.24 3.38 -13.59
N ALA A 153 1.13 3.07 -12.64
CA ALA A 153 1.73 1.75 -12.51
C ALA A 153 0.69 0.66 -12.21
N ILE A 154 -0.29 0.93 -11.34
CA ILE A 154 -1.42 0.03 -11.08
C ILE A 154 -2.23 -0.19 -12.37
N MET A 155 -2.59 0.89 -13.07
CA MET A 155 -3.38 0.82 -14.30
C MET A 155 -2.70 -0.01 -15.39
N ASN A 156 -1.38 0.13 -15.54
CA ASN A 156 -0.58 -0.65 -16.50
C ASN A 156 -0.54 -2.16 -16.18
N LYS A 157 -0.83 -2.54 -14.94
CA LYS A 157 -0.89 -3.94 -14.48
C LYS A 157 -2.31 -4.52 -14.51
N LEU A 158 -3.32 -3.72 -14.86
CA LEU A 158 -4.68 -4.24 -15.04
C LEU A 158 -4.77 -4.97 -16.40
N PRO A 159 -5.59 -6.03 -16.49
CA PRO A 159 -5.87 -6.66 -17.77
C PRO A 159 -6.43 -5.63 -18.74
N ILE A 160 -5.84 -5.55 -19.95
CA ILE A 160 -6.46 -4.83 -21.06
C ILE A 160 -7.77 -5.55 -21.36
N GLY A 161 -8.87 -4.81 -21.42
CA GLY A 161 -10.23 -5.36 -21.55
C GLY A 161 -10.29 -6.52 -22.53
N SER A 162 -10.63 -7.70 -22.01
CA SER A 162 -11.06 -8.88 -22.76
C SER A 162 -12.50 -8.73 -23.22
#